data_AF-K9VAR5-F1
#
_entry.id   AF-K9VAR5-F1
#
_cell.length_a   1.000
_cell.length_b   1.000
_cell.length_c   1.000
_cell.angle_alpha   90.00
_cell.angle_beta   90.00
_cell.angle_gamma   90.00
#
_symmetry.space_group_name_H-M   'P 1'
#
loop_
_entity.id
_entity.type
_entity.pdbx_description
1 polymer ?
#
loop_
_entity_poly.entity_id
_entity_poly.type
_entity_poly.pdbx_seq_one_letter_code
_entity_poly.pdbx_strand_id
1 'polypeptide(L)'
;MDLIIDTQILSYRFKGVETGLHDAKFAIASITANEFLIAQSKESEQPDYYIIHPAKYPNLEYSFSNIEHFSNPKSARLGARRTDQIIIDFGNHFSAYREFGNEAISEIINERKIDIYKLSISHLSKQKQKYLLRRLKYILDSGYYCYSLTKSSLEQALSLFSEFVSEHNCKGNIRNTVNDLLILSTAIDREKKFLTNDNLLNRFAAEYYEAPVEQREDKLLIDFSEKPLKKRKNRESKGYINKGWSYAVRNKRTSPEI
;
A
#
# COMPACT_ATOMS: atom_id res chain seq x y z
N MET A 1 16.87 -11.62 -4.09
CA MET A 1 15.46 -11.60 -3.63
C MET A 1 15.11 -10.15 -3.34
N ASP A 2 13.92 -9.68 -3.72
CA ASP A 2 13.57 -8.28 -3.49
C ASP A 2 13.31 -8.00 -2.01
N LEU A 3 13.80 -6.87 -1.52
CA LEU A 3 13.62 -6.37 -0.16
C LEU A 3 12.46 -5.37 -0.14
N ILE A 4 11.41 -5.65 0.62
CA ILE A 4 10.29 -4.71 0.77
C ILE A 4 10.67 -3.63 1.76
N ILE A 5 10.38 -2.37 1.42
CA ILE A 5 10.63 -1.21 2.28
C ILE A 5 9.34 -0.45 2.57
N ASP A 6 9.30 0.22 3.71
CA ASP A 6 8.20 1.12 4.08
C ASP A 6 8.33 2.52 3.45
N THR A 7 7.34 3.37 3.73
CA THR A 7 7.26 4.76 3.23
C THR A 7 8.35 5.67 3.78
N GLN A 8 8.82 5.44 5.01
CA GLN A 8 9.88 6.24 5.63
C GLN A 8 11.22 5.98 4.94
N ILE A 9 11.58 4.70 4.76
CA ILE A 9 12.78 4.29 4.02
C ILE A 9 12.74 4.82 2.59
N LEU A 10 11.62 4.65 1.88
CA LEU A 10 11.47 5.18 0.51
C LEU A 10 11.63 6.71 0.48
N SER A 11 11.08 7.41 1.47
CA SER A 11 11.18 8.86 1.58
C SER A 11 12.59 9.35 1.87
N TYR A 12 13.36 8.63 2.69
CA TYR A 12 14.76 8.95 2.95
C TYR A 12 15.63 8.73 1.72
N ARG A 13 15.45 7.60 1.02
CA ARG A 13 16.18 7.33 -0.22
C ARG A 13 15.85 8.35 -1.31
N PHE A 14 14.60 8.80 -1.42
CA PHE A 14 14.21 9.90 -2.32
C PHE A 14 14.91 11.23 -2.00
N LYS A 15 15.25 11.47 -0.72
CA LYS A 15 16.01 12.65 -0.28
C LYS A 15 17.53 12.51 -0.45
N GLY A 16 18.01 11.38 -0.98
CA GLY A 16 19.44 11.11 -1.15
C GLY A 16 20.14 10.66 0.14
N VAL A 17 19.39 10.25 1.17
CA VAL A 17 19.98 9.67 2.38
C VAL A 17 20.36 8.22 2.08
N GLU A 18 21.64 7.90 2.19
CA GLU A 18 22.13 6.54 1.99
C GLU A 18 21.63 5.60 3.10
N THR A 19 21.21 4.41 2.72
CA THR A 19 20.72 3.38 3.65
C THR A 19 21.66 2.18 3.75
N GLY A 20 22.88 2.27 3.19
CA GLY A 20 23.89 1.19 3.24
C GLY A 20 23.52 -0.08 2.46
N LEU A 21 22.53 -0.01 1.57
CA LEU A 21 21.98 -1.15 0.82
C LEU A 21 21.98 -0.83 -0.68
N HIS A 22 23.18 -0.78 -1.25
CA HIS A 22 23.39 -0.34 -2.64
C HIS A 22 23.08 -1.45 -3.67
N ASP A 23 23.24 -2.72 -3.29
CA ASP A 23 23.06 -3.87 -4.19
C ASP A 23 21.70 -4.57 -4.06
N ALA A 24 20.84 -4.10 -3.15
CA ALA A 24 19.53 -4.71 -2.94
C ALA A 24 18.54 -4.29 -4.03
N LYS A 25 17.83 -5.26 -4.61
CA LYS A 25 16.61 -4.98 -5.38
C LYS A 25 15.51 -4.63 -4.40
N PHE A 26 14.92 -3.46 -4.55
CA PHE A 26 13.86 -3.01 -3.66
C PHE A 26 12.48 -3.19 -4.26
N ALA A 27 11.53 -3.48 -3.39
CA ALA A 27 10.12 -3.48 -3.70
C ALA A 27 9.34 -2.70 -2.64
N ILE A 28 8.10 -2.33 -2.98
CA ILE A 28 7.19 -1.59 -2.11
C ILE A 28 5.79 -2.20 -2.18
N ALA A 29 5.00 -2.03 -1.12
CA ALA A 29 3.57 -2.31 -1.19
C ALA A 29 2.84 -1.16 -1.90
N SER A 30 1.64 -1.42 -2.42
CA SER A 30 0.75 -0.39 -2.96
C SER A 30 0.45 0.73 -1.96
N ILE A 31 0.30 0.38 -0.67
CA ILE A 31 0.14 1.33 0.44
C ILE A 31 1.33 2.29 0.50
N THR A 32 2.55 1.75 0.47
CA THR A 32 3.79 2.54 0.45
C THR A 32 3.83 3.48 -0.75
N ALA A 33 3.45 2.99 -1.93
CA ALA A 33 3.37 3.81 -3.13
C ALA A 33 2.35 4.95 -2.98
N ASN A 34 1.16 4.66 -2.47
CA ASN A 34 0.09 5.64 -2.31
C ASN A 34 0.41 6.71 -1.26
N GLU A 35 0.99 6.33 -0.12
CA GLU A 35 1.47 7.28 0.89
C GLU A 35 2.60 8.13 0.34
N PHE A 36 3.58 7.51 -0.33
CA PHE A 36 4.68 8.23 -0.94
C PHE A 36 4.16 9.20 -2.01
N LEU A 37 3.19 8.81 -2.83
CA LEU A 37 2.59 9.68 -3.84
C LEU A 37 1.50 10.61 -3.27
N ILE A 38 1.30 10.65 -1.95
CA ILE A 38 0.34 11.54 -1.27
C ILE A 38 -1.05 11.44 -1.91
N ALA A 39 -1.49 10.22 -2.23
CA ALA A 39 -2.80 9.96 -2.81
C ALA A 39 -3.93 10.31 -1.82
N GLN A 40 -3.66 10.15 -0.53
CA GLN A 40 -4.56 10.50 0.56
C GLN A 40 -3.74 11.13 1.69
N SER A 41 -4.22 12.26 2.22
CA SER A 41 -3.59 12.90 3.37
C SER A 41 -3.85 12.09 4.65
N LYS A 42 -2.96 12.22 5.64
CA LYS A 42 -3.07 11.48 6.92
C LYS A 42 -4.33 11.81 7.72
N GLU A 43 -4.85 13.02 7.54
CA GLU A 43 -5.98 13.56 8.30
C GLU A 43 -7.33 13.40 7.58
N SER A 44 -7.32 12.98 6.31
CA SER A 44 -8.54 12.88 5.50
C SER A 44 -8.96 11.43 5.30
N GLU A 45 -10.25 11.17 5.46
CA GLU A 45 -10.88 9.90 5.05
C GLU A 45 -11.04 9.80 3.51
N GLN A 46 -10.91 10.92 2.80
CA GLN A 46 -11.05 11.02 1.35
C GLN A 46 -9.68 11.19 0.68
N PRO A 47 -9.43 10.50 -0.45
CA PRO A 47 -8.24 10.74 -1.27
C PRO A 47 -8.18 12.18 -1.80
N ASP A 48 -6.95 12.72 -1.86
CA ASP A 48 -6.63 13.98 -2.54
C ASP A 48 -6.87 13.86 -4.06
N TYR A 49 -6.61 12.68 -4.61
CA TYR A 49 -6.90 12.30 -5.99
C TYR A 49 -7.06 10.78 -6.09
N TYR A 50 -7.70 10.33 -7.17
CA TYR A 50 -7.89 8.91 -7.44
C TYR A 50 -6.98 8.45 -8.56
N ILE A 51 -6.20 7.41 -8.31
CA ILE A 51 -5.36 6.77 -9.32
C ILE A 51 -6.27 6.00 -10.27
N ILE A 52 -6.24 6.34 -11.55
CA ILE A 52 -7.05 5.69 -12.56
C ILE A 52 -6.50 4.29 -12.81
N HIS A 53 -7.36 3.27 -12.76
CA HIS A 53 -6.95 1.89 -13.04
C HIS A 53 -6.67 1.73 -14.55
N PRO A 54 -5.46 1.29 -14.96
CA PRO A 54 -5.12 1.17 -16.37
C PRO A 54 -6.06 0.28 -17.18
N ALA A 55 -6.49 -0.85 -16.61
CA ALA A 55 -7.45 -1.77 -17.23
C ALA A 55 -8.79 -1.13 -17.66
N LYS A 56 -9.20 0.03 -17.11
CA LYS A 56 -10.42 0.75 -17.53
C LYS A 56 -10.22 1.61 -18.76
N TYR A 57 -8.96 1.87 -19.11
CA TYR A 57 -8.59 2.76 -20.20
C TYR A 57 -7.41 2.17 -20.98
N PRO A 58 -7.55 0.97 -21.58
CA PRO A 58 -6.46 0.30 -22.28
C PRO A 58 -5.96 1.09 -23.51
N ASN A 59 -6.84 1.88 -24.14
CA ASN A 59 -6.57 2.62 -25.39
C ASN A 59 -6.36 4.13 -25.16
N LEU A 60 -6.06 4.55 -23.93
CA LEU A 60 -6.01 5.96 -23.54
C LEU A 60 -4.90 6.76 -24.25
N GLU A 61 -3.94 6.07 -24.88
CA GLU A 61 -2.86 6.69 -25.68
C GLU A 61 -3.37 7.54 -26.86
N TYR A 62 -4.65 7.43 -27.26
CA TYR A 62 -5.13 7.96 -28.54
C TYR A 62 -6.22 9.04 -28.53
N SER A 63 -6.68 9.56 -27.38
CA SER A 63 -7.80 10.55 -27.41
C SER A 63 -7.68 11.74 -26.47
N PHE A 64 -7.59 12.93 -27.07
CA PHE A 64 -7.59 14.24 -26.40
C PHE A 64 -8.90 14.55 -25.66
N SER A 65 -10.05 14.02 -26.10
CA SER A 65 -11.35 14.29 -25.47
C SER A 65 -11.44 13.73 -24.04
N ASN A 66 -10.66 12.70 -23.73
CA ASN A 66 -10.57 12.14 -22.39
C ASN A 66 -9.91 13.11 -21.41
N ILE A 67 -8.92 13.89 -21.86
CA ILE A 67 -8.11 14.78 -21.01
C ILE A 67 -8.98 15.85 -20.35
N GLU A 68 -9.92 16.45 -21.07
CA GLU A 68 -10.81 17.49 -20.53
C GLU A 68 -11.69 16.93 -19.40
N HIS A 69 -12.22 15.72 -19.56
CA HIS A 69 -13.04 15.07 -18.54
C HIS A 69 -12.24 14.76 -17.26
N PHE A 70 -10.98 14.34 -17.38
CA PHE A 70 -10.12 14.07 -16.21
C PHE A 70 -9.59 15.31 -15.52
N SER A 71 -9.44 16.41 -16.28
CA SER A 71 -8.91 17.68 -15.77
C SER A 71 -9.93 18.50 -15.00
N ASN A 72 -11.23 18.16 -15.12
CA ASN A 72 -12.30 18.79 -14.35
C ASN A 72 -12.29 18.30 -12.88
N PRO A 73 -12.10 19.18 -11.87
CA PRO A 73 -12.11 18.81 -10.46
C PRO A 73 -13.41 18.12 -9.98
N LYS A 74 -14.57 18.47 -10.56
CA LYS A 74 -15.85 17.81 -10.22
C LYS A 74 -15.85 16.35 -10.69
N SER A 75 -15.41 16.11 -11.91
CA SER A 75 -15.26 14.76 -12.47
C SER A 75 -14.14 13.97 -11.78
N ALA A 76 -13.09 14.64 -11.31
CA ALA A 76 -12.02 14.03 -10.51
C ALA A 76 -12.53 13.47 -9.18
N ARG A 77 -13.42 14.19 -8.48
CA ARG A 77 -14.06 13.75 -7.22
C ARG A 77 -14.91 12.48 -7.37
N LEU A 78 -15.43 12.21 -8.57
CA LEU A 78 -16.14 10.96 -8.90
C LEU A 78 -15.17 9.80 -9.24
N GLY A 79 -13.87 9.99 -9.03
CA GLY A 79 -12.79 9.09 -9.40
C GLY A 79 -12.80 7.74 -8.71
N ALA A 80 -13.48 7.59 -7.57
CA ALA A 80 -13.66 6.31 -6.89
C ALA A 80 -14.22 5.20 -7.82
N ARG A 81 -15.03 5.57 -8.83
CA ARG A 81 -15.57 4.61 -9.81
C ARG A 81 -14.55 4.16 -10.85
N ARG A 82 -13.41 4.84 -10.98
CA ARG A 82 -12.37 4.62 -11.99
C ARG A 82 -11.13 3.94 -11.45
N THR A 83 -11.14 3.60 -10.17
CA THR A 83 -10.08 2.86 -9.48
C THR A 83 -10.63 1.55 -8.92
N ASP A 84 -9.75 0.67 -8.46
CA ASP A 84 -10.09 -0.35 -7.47
C ASP A 84 -10.09 0.23 -6.05
N GLN A 85 -10.76 -0.46 -5.13
CA GLN A 85 -10.92 -0.04 -3.74
C GLN A 85 -10.85 -1.24 -2.80
N ILE A 86 -10.19 -1.05 -1.65
CA ILE A 86 -10.25 -1.92 -0.49
C ILE A 86 -10.98 -1.18 0.63
N ILE A 87 -11.92 -1.87 1.27
CA ILE A 87 -12.62 -1.38 2.46
C ILE A 87 -12.39 -2.39 3.56
N ILE A 88 -11.92 -1.95 4.72
CA ILE A 88 -11.85 -2.75 5.94
C ILE A 88 -12.85 -2.16 6.92
N ASP A 89 -13.80 -2.99 7.34
CA ASP A 89 -14.83 -2.64 8.30
C ASP A 89 -14.43 -3.21 9.67
N PHE A 90 -14.29 -2.32 10.66
CA PHE A 90 -13.96 -2.67 12.04
C PHE A 90 -15.21 -2.73 12.94
N GLY A 91 -16.40 -2.73 12.34
CA GLY A 91 -17.68 -2.63 13.05
C GLY A 91 -17.74 -1.33 13.86
N ASN A 92 -18.19 -1.44 15.11
CA ASN A 92 -18.30 -0.29 16.02
C ASN A 92 -17.00 0.01 16.80
N HIS A 93 -15.91 -0.71 16.55
CA HIS A 93 -14.67 -0.56 17.32
C HIS A 93 -13.81 0.61 16.83
N PHE A 94 -13.79 0.83 15.51
CA PHE A 94 -12.98 1.86 14.87
C PHE A 94 -13.63 2.33 13.56
N SER A 95 -13.23 3.51 13.07
CA SER A 95 -13.64 4.01 11.76
C SER A 95 -13.19 3.07 10.64
N ALA A 96 -14.08 2.85 9.65
CA ALA A 96 -13.76 2.02 8.50
C ALA A 96 -12.54 2.54 7.74
N TYR A 97 -11.61 1.65 7.42
CA TYR A 97 -10.46 1.97 6.61
C TYR A 97 -10.80 1.81 5.13
N ARG A 98 -10.38 2.78 4.32
CA ARG A 98 -10.56 2.77 2.87
C ARG A 98 -9.23 3.05 2.20
N GLU A 99 -8.91 2.21 1.24
CA GLU A 99 -7.77 2.38 0.37
C GLU A 99 -8.22 2.33 -1.09
N PHE A 100 -7.61 3.18 -1.91
CA PHE A 100 -7.96 3.33 -3.31
C PHE A 100 -6.73 3.11 -4.18
N GLY A 101 -6.93 2.41 -5.29
CA GLY A 101 -5.89 2.23 -6.30
C GLY A 101 -4.82 1.24 -5.89
N ASN A 102 -5.18 0.21 -5.12
CA ASN A 102 -4.27 -0.85 -4.69
C ASN A 102 -3.68 -1.59 -5.89
N GLU A 103 -4.53 -2.05 -6.81
CA GLU A 103 -4.09 -2.67 -8.06
C GLU A 103 -3.64 -1.61 -9.08
N ALA A 104 -4.37 -0.49 -9.17
CA ALA A 104 -4.08 0.56 -10.13
C ALA A 104 -2.64 1.12 -10.01
N ILE A 105 -2.18 1.42 -8.78
CA ILE A 105 -0.82 1.96 -8.59
C ILE A 105 0.26 0.92 -8.86
N SER A 106 0.00 -0.34 -8.50
CA SER A 106 0.93 -1.43 -8.77
C SER A 106 1.10 -1.65 -10.27
N GLU A 107 0.01 -1.65 -11.05
CA GLU A 107 0.03 -1.75 -12.51
C GLU A 107 0.76 -0.56 -13.14
N ILE A 108 0.46 0.67 -12.69
CA ILE A 108 1.16 1.89 -13.17
C ILE A 108 2.67 1.80 -12.95
N ILE A 109 3.12 1.35 -11.79
CA ILE A 109 4.55 1.26 -11.47
C ILE A 109 5.20 0.13 -12.26
N ASN A 110 4.64 -1.08 -12.19
CA ASN A 110 5.25 -2.28 -12.74
C ASN A 110 5.27 -2.26 -14.28
N GLU A 111 4.22 -1.72 -14.90
CA GLU A 111 4.12 -1.59 -16.36
C GLU A 111 4.51 -0.21 -16.89
N ARG A 112 5.03 0.67 -16.02
CA ARG A 112 5.50 2.03 -16.36
C ARG A 112 4.44 2.88 -17.09
N LYS A 113 3.17 2.77 -16.73
CA LYS A 113 2.04 3.52 -17.35
C LYS A 113 1.94 4.98 -16.87
N ILE A 114 2.99 5.75 -17.14
CA ILE A 114 3.13 7.14 -16.67
C ILE A 114 1.99 8.03 -17.14
N ASP A 115 1.49 7.86 -18.36
CA ASP A 115 0.47 8.75 -18.93
C ASP A 115 -0.89 8.59 -18.24
N ILE A 116 -1.22 7.39 -17.79
CA ILE A 116 -2.42 7.13 -16.98
C ILE A 116 -2.31 7.80 -15.61
N TYR A 117 -1.11 7.77 -15.02
CA TYR A 117 -0.87 8.51 -13.78
C TYR A 117 -0.95 10.04 -13.98
N LYS A 118 -0.42 10.59 -15.08
CA LYS A 118 -0.54 12.02 -15.41
C LYS A 118 -2.01 12.45 -15.48
N LEU A 119 -2.88 11.62 -16.06
CA LEU A 119 -4.32 11.87 -16.11
C LEU A 119 -4.97 11.80 -14.73
N SER A 120 -4.51 10.89 -13.88
CA SER A 120 -4.98 10.76 -12.49
C SER A 120 -4.78 12.06 -11.68
N ILE A 121 -3.77 12.86 -12.03
CA ILE A 121 -3.40 14.10 -11.32
C ILE A 121 -3.67 15.38 -12.12
N SER A 122 -4.25 15.31 -13.33
CA SER A 122 -4.30 16.45 -14.27
C SER A 122 -5.13 17.64 -13.77
N HIS A 123 -6.09 17.38 -12.87
CA HIS A 123 -6.95 18.38 -12.23
C HIS A 123 -6.27 19.12 -11.06
N LEU A 124 -5.10 18.66 -10.60
CA LEU A 124 -4.33 19.30 -9.52
C LEU A 124 -3.56 20.52 -10.04
N SER A 125 -3.03 21.36 -9.14
CA SER A 125 -2.16 22.47 -9.55
C SER A 125 -0.90 21.97 -10.27
N LYS A 126 -0.36 22.75 -11.22
CA LYS A 126 0.86 22.37 -11.96
C LYS A 126 2.06 22.12 -11.05
N GLN A 127 2.16 22.83 -9.93
CA GLN A 127 3.17 22.61 -8.91
C GLN A 127 3.01 21.23 -8.25
N LYS A 128 1.79 20.85 -7.83
CA LYS A 128 1.51 19.54 -7.24
C LYS A 128 1.74 18.42 -8.28
N GLN A 129 1.32 18.62 -9.53
CA GLN A 129 1.60 17.68 -10.62
C GLN A 129 3.10 17.43 -10.81
N LYS A 130 3.91 18.49 -10.90
CA LYS A 130 5.38 18.38 -11.05
C LYS A 130 6.01 17.65 -9.87
N TYR A 131 5.55 17.94 -8.65
CA TYR A 131 6.03 17.29 -7.44
C TYR A 131 5.73 15.78 -7.42
N LEU A 132 4.50 15.40 -7.73
CA LEU A 132 4.05 14.00 -7.79
C LEU A 132 4.76 13.21 -8.90
N LEU A 133 4.89 13.81 -10.09
CA LEU A 133 5.61 13.17 -11.20
C LEU A 133 7.08 12.96 -10.89
N ARG A 134 7.74 13.88 -10.17
CA ARG A 134 9.12 13.68 -9.73
C ARG A 134 9.26 12.47 -8.81
N ARG A 135 8.28 12.25 -7.92
CA ARG A 135 8.24 11.12 -6.99
C ARG A 135 7.96 9.81 -7.71
N LEU A 136 6.98 9.78 -8.62
CA LEU A 136 6.74 8.59 -9.45
C LEU A 136 7.97 8.24 -10.28
N LYS A 137 8.58 9.23 -10.96
CA LYS A 137 9.80 9.01 -11.75
C LYS A 137 10.91 8.39 -10.91
N TYR A 138 11.12 8.88 -9.69
CA TYR A 138 12.09 8.27 -8.79
C TYR A 138 11.85 6.76 -8.55
N ILE A 139 10.59 6.35 -8.32
CA ILE A 139 10.23 4.94 -8.15
C ILE A 139 10.57 4.15 -9.44
N LEU A 140 10.20 4.67 -10.60
CA LEU A 140 10.38 4.01 -11.89
C LEU A 140 11.86 3.92 -12.32
N ASP A 141 12.61 5.00 -12.13
CA ASP A 141 14.02 5.12 -12.49
C ASP A 141 14.89 4.27 -11.57
N SER A 142 14.48 4.13 -10.29
CA SER A 142 15.15 3.25 -9.33
C SER A 142 14.75 1.77 -9.46
N GLY A 143 13.80 1.44 -10.34
CA GLY A 143 13.42 0.06 -10.64
C GLY A 143 12.66 -0.66 -9.52
N TYR A 144 11.93 0.07 -8.67
CA TYR A 144 11.10 -0.56 -7.63
C TYR A 144 9.98 -1.39 -8.24
N TYR A 145 9.80 -2.62 -7.74
CA TYR A 145 8.58 -3.39 -7.98
C TYR A 145 7.50 -3.04 -6.94
N CYS A 146 6.24 -2.92 -7.37
CA CYS A 146 5.12 -2.61 -6.49
C CYS A 146 4.19 -3.81 -6.34
N TYR A 147 4.07 -4.34 -5.12
CA TYR A 147 3.15 -5.41 -4.79
C TYR A 147 1.79 -4.85 -4.39
N SER A 148 0.73 -5.28 -5.08
CA SER A 148 -0.64 -5.04 -4.63
C SER A 148 -0.96 -5.95 -3.44
N LEU A 149 -1.82 -5.44 -2.55
CA LEU A 149 -2.43 -6.24 -1.49
C LEU A 149 -3.25 -7.38 -2.10
N THR A 150 -3.09 -8.56 -1.52
CA THR A 150 -3.83 -9.77 -1.87
C THR A 150 -4.88 -10.05 -0.79
N LYS A 151 -5.77 -11.00 -1.07
CA LYS A 151 -6.70 -11.52 -0.06
C LYS A 151 -5.95 -12.03 1.18
N SER A 152 -4.85 -12.75 0.96
CA SER A 152 -4.02 -13.31 2.03
C SER A 152 -3.32 -12.24 2.84
N SER A 153 -2.76 -11.19 2.21
CA SER A 153 -2.14 -10.08 2.95
C SER A 153 -3.16 -9.30 3.79
N LEU A 154 -4.42 -9.16 3.32
CA LEU A 154 -5.50 -8.54 4.07
C LEU A 154 -5.92 -9.37 5.30
N GLU A 155 -6.05 -10.69 5.14
CA GLU A 155 -6.37 -11.59 6.25
C GLU A 155 -5.27 -11.61 7.31
N GLN A 156 -4.00 -11.62 6.89
CA GLN A 156 -2.85 -11.53 7.78
C GLN A 156 -2.82 -10.19 8.53
N ALA A 157 -3.04 -9.07 7.83
CA ALA A 157 -3.08 -7.75 8.45
C ALA A 157 -4.19 -7.64 9.50
N LEU A 158 -5.38 -8.19 9.23
CA LEU A 158 -6.48 -8.21 10.19
C LEU A 158 -6.18 -9.08 11.42
N SER A 159 -5.53 -10.23 11.22
CA SER A 159 -5.07 -11.08 12.32
C SER A 159 -4.07 -10.35 13.20
N LEU A 160 -3.03 -9.76 12.60
CA LEU A 160 -2.05 -8.95 13.31
C LEU A 160 -2.69 -7.77 14.03
N PHE A 161 -3.60 -7.06 13.38
CA PHE A 161 -4.26 -5.91 13.98
C PHE A 161 -5.11 -6.32 15.18
N SER A 162 -5.81 -7.46 15.11
CA SER A 162 -6.64 -7.92 16.23
C SER A 162 -5.82 -8.21 17.48
N GLU A 163 -4.65 -8.84 17.32
CA GLU A 163 -3.71 -9.15 18.41
C GLU A 163 -2.99 -7.89 18.90
N PHE A 164 -2.61 -7.00 17.98
CA PHE A 164 -1.95 -5.75 18.36
C PHE A 164 -2.87 -4.86 19.23
N VAL A 165 -4.15 -4.75 18.90
CA VAL A 165 -5.09 -3.92 19.69
C VAL A 165 -5.53 -4.55 21.01
N SER A 166 -5.28 -5.84 21.26
CA SER A 166 -5.51 -6.41 22.59
C SER A 166 -4.43 -6.00 23.58
N GLU A 167 -3.25 -5.59 23.09
CA GLU A 167 -2.09 -5.23 23.92
C GLU A 167 -1.78 -3.72 23.86
N HIS A 168 -2.23 -3.02 22.81
CA HIS A 168 -1.89 -1.62 22.55
C HIS A 168 -3.11 -0.74 22.21
N ASN A 169 -3.12 0.51 22.69
CA ASN A 169 -4.16 1.48 22.37
C ASN A 169 -3.86 2.22 21.05
N CYS A 170 -4.70 2.02 20.03
CA CYS A 170 -4.49 2.56 18.68
C CYS A 170 -5.45 3.70 18.29
N LYS A 171 -6.30 4.18 19.22
CA LYS A 171 -7.44 5.07 18.90
C LYS A 171 -7.06 6.39 18.22
N GLY A 172 -5.85 6.91 18.45
CA GLY A 172 -5.39 8.17 17.85
C GLY A 172 -4.69 8.03 16.50
N ASN A 173 -4.39 6.80 16.04
CA ASN A 173 -3.49 6.60 14.90
C ASN A 173 -3.82 5.39 14.01
N ILE A 174 -5.09 4.97 13.98
CA ILE A 174 -5.50 3.71 13.33
C ILE A 174 -5.07 3.60 11.87
N ARG A 175 -5.21 4.66 11.06
CA ARG A 175 -4.86 4.59 9.63
C ARG A 175 -3.39 4.25 9.44
N ASN A 176 -2.48 4.88 10.18
CA ASN A 176 -1.06 4.59 10.07
C ASN A 176 -0.78 3.17 10.57
N THR A 177 -1.32 2.76 11.72
CA THR A 177 -1.18 1.37 12.21
C THR A 177 -1.66 0.35 11.18
N VAL A 178 -2.82 0.57 10.55
CA VAL A 178 -3.35 -0.31 9.50
C VAL A 178 -2.45 -0.29 8.27
N ASN A 179 -1.96 0.88 7.84
CA ASN A 179 -1.03 0.99 6.71
C ASN A 179 0.26 0.20 6.97
N ASP A 180 0.87 0.39 8.14
CA ASP A 180 2.11 -0.29 8.52
C ASP A 180 1.89 -1.82 8.55
N LEU A 181 0.77 -2.30 9.12
CA LEU A 181 0.40 -3.71 9.10
C LEU A 181 0.13 -4.26 7.70
N LEU A 182 -0.47 -3.48 6.81
CA LEU A 182 -0.71 -3.88 5.42
C LEU A 182 0.61 -3.99 4.63
N ILE A 183 1.55 -3.08 4.85
CA ILE A 183 2.89 -3.14 4.26
C ILE A 183 3.63 -4.39 4.76
N LEU A 184 3.63 -4.60 6.08
CA LEU A 184 4.26 -5.75 6.70
C LEU A 184 3.64 -7.07 6.21
N SER A 185 2.31 -7.17 6.18
CA SER A 185 1.59 -8.36 5.71
C SER A 185 1.82 -8.62 4.23
N THR A 186 2.16 -7.59 3.45
CA THR A 186 2.62 -7.78 2.06
C THR A 186 3.99 -8.47 2.03
N ALA A 187 4.91 -8.13 2.93
CA ALA A 187 6.20 -8.84 3.02
C ALA A 187 6.05 -10.29 3.46
N ILE A 188 5.17 -10.56 4.44
CA ILE A 188 4.85 -11.92 4.90
C ILE A 188 4.22 -12.74 3.76
N ASP A 189 3.17 -12.22 3.11
CA ASP A 189 2.47 -12.90 2.01
C ASP A 189 3.38 -13.21 0.81
N ARG A 190 4.40 -12.39 0.58
CA ARG A 190 5.36 -12.54 -0.52
C ARG A 190 6.65 -13.26 -0.12
N GLU A 191 6.74 -13.71 1.13
CA GLU A 191 7.91 -14.37 1.71
C GLU A 191 9.19 -13.55 1.47
N LYS A 192 9.12 -12.23 1.71
CA LYS A 192 10.23 -11.29 1.48
C LYS A 192 10.80 -10.77 2.79
N LYS A 193 12.05 -10.32 2.74
CA LYS A 193 12.60 -9.50 3.80
C LYS A 193 11.88 -8.14 3.84
N PHE A 194 11.72 -7.58 5.02
CA PHE A 194 11.11 -6.28 5.26
C PHE A 194 12.07 -5.38 6.02
N LEU A 195 12.33 -4.17 5.49
CA LEU A 195 13.17 -3.16 6.12
C LEU A 195 12.33 -1.95 6.52
N THR A 196 12.42 -1.56 7.78
CA THR A 196 11.62 -0.49 8.38
C THR A 196 12.37 0.25 9.47
N ASN A 197 11.95 1.49 9.75
CA ASN A 197 12.40 2.26 10.92
C ASN A 197 11.43 2.19 12.10
N ASP A 198 10.21 1.67 11.91
CA ASP A 198 9.26 1.51 13.01
C ASP A 198 9.61 0.27 13.83
N ASN A 199 9.95 0.50 15.10
CA ASN A 199 10.41 -0.53 16.01
C ASN A 199 9.27 -1.21 16.77
N LEU A 200 8.11 -0.57 17.02
CA LEU A 200 7.13 -1.14 17.95
C LEU A 200 6.28 -2.20 17.28
N LEU A 201 5.54 -1.78 16.24
CA LEU A 201 4.58 -2.64 15.55
C LEU A 201 5.29 -3.80 14.84
N ASN A 202 6.45 -3.53 14.26
CA ASN A 202 7.18 -4.53 13.49
C ASN A 202 7.90 -5.54 14.38
N ARG A 203 8.38 -5.16 15.58
CA ARG A 203 8.88 -6.12 16.56
C ARG A 203 7.77 -7.02 17.08
N PHE A 204 6.62 -6.45 17.43
CA PHE A 204 5.44 -7.23 17.82
C PHE A 204 5.11 -8.30 16.78
N ALA A 205 5.07 -7.94 15.50
CA ALA A 205 4.73 -8.88 14.47
C ALA A 205 5.85 -9.90 14.17
N ALA A 206 7.12 -9.50 14.26
CA ALA A 206 8.24 -10.44 14.14
C ALA A 206 8.20 -11.48 15.26
N GLU A 207 7.89 -11.07 16.49
CA GLU A 207 7.67 -11.96 17.63
C GLU A 207 6.44 -12.86 17.42
N TYR A 208 5.36 -12.32 16.87
CA TYR A 208 4.15 -13.08 16.55
C TYR A 208 4.41 -14.21 15.54
N TYR A 209 5.28 -13.96 14.55
CA TYR A 209 5.63 -14.93 13.50
C TYR A 209 6.91 -15.71 13.76
N GLU A 210 7.59 -15.49 14.89
CA GLU A 210 8.91 -16.07 15.19
C GLU A 210 9.92 -15.84 14.05
N ALA A 211 9.86 -14.67 13.41
CA ALA A 211 10.70 -14.33 12.27
C ALA A 211 12.08 -13.83 12.72
N PRO A 212 13.18 -14.18 12.03
CA PRO A 212 14.50 -13.62 12.31
C PRO A 212 14.50 -12.09 12.16
N VAL A 213 15.06 -11.41 13.17
CA VAL A 213 15.19 -9.95 13.22
C VAL A 213 16.66 -9.58 13.33
N GLU A 214 17.12 -8.73 12.42
CA GLU A 214 18.45 -8.12 12.47
C GLU A 214 18.30 -6.60 12.66
N GLN A 215 18.86 -6.08 13.75
CA GLN A 215 18.96 -4.63 13.95
C GLN A 215 20.16 -4.11 13.16
N ARG A 216 19.91 -3.18 12.23
CA ARG A 216 20.95 -2.50 11.43
C ARG A 216 20.86 -1.01 11.68
N GLU A 217 21.73 -0.47 12.54
CA GLU A 217 21.66 0.92 12.98
C GLU A 217 20.27 1.26 13.57
N ASP A 218 19.57 2.23 12.98
CA ASP A 218 18.22 2.67 13.32
C ASP A 218 17.11 1.85 12.63
N LYS A 219 17.48 0.88 11.78
CA LYS A 219 16.56 0.06 10.99
C LYS A 219 16.41 -1.35 11.55
N LEU A 220 15.23 -1.90 11.34
CA LEU A 220 14.88 -3.28 11.61
C LEU A 220 14.75 -4.03 10.27
N LEU A 221 15.53 -5.10 10.10
CA LEU A 221 15.39 -6.04 8.98
C LEU A 221 14.73 -7.32 9.50
N ILE A 222 13.51 -7.61 9.03
CA ILE A 222 12.78 -8.83 9.37
C ILE A 222 12.82 -9.78 8.17
N ASP A 223 13.15 -11.05 8.40
CA ASP A 223 13.23 -12.05 7.35
C ASP A 223 12.01 -12.99 7.34
N PHE A 224 11.12 -12.81 6.36
CA PHE A 224 10.00 -13.73 6.11
C PHE A 224 10.26 -14.72 4.98
N SER A 225 11.48 -14.75 4.43
CA SER A 225 11.85 -15.68 3.36
C SER A 225 12.18 -17.08 3.88
N GLU A 226 12.60 -17.18 5.13
CA GLU A 226 12.68 -18.44 5.85
C GLU A 226 11.31 -18.78 6.42
N LYS A 227 10.87 -20.04 6.30
CA LYS A 227 9.53 -20.45 6.77
C LYS A 227 9.39 -20.09 8.25
N PRO A 228 8.50 -19.14 8.62
CA PRO A 228 8.25 -18.87 10.01
C PRO A 228 7.73 -20.15 10.67
N LEU A 229 8.32 -20.53 11.79
CA LEU A 229 7.75 -21.55 12.66
C LEU A 229 6.43 -20.95 13.17
N LYS A 230 5.33 -21.30 12.50
CA LYS A 230 4.00 -20.82 12.92
C LYS A 230 3.82 -21.20 14.38
N LYS A 231 3.87 -20.22 15.28
CA LYS A 231 3.47 -20.40 16.67
C LYS A 231 2.12 -21.11 16.68
N ARG A 232 2.01 -22.13 17.53
CA ARG A 232 0.84 -23.02 17.68
C ARG A 232 -0.44 -22.23 17.41
N LYS A 233 -1.12 -22.55 16.30
CA LYS A 233 -2.58 -22.36 16.24
C LYS A 233 -3.11 -23.07 17.47
N ASN A 234 -3.62 -22.33 18.47
CA ASN A 234 -4.54 -22.94 19.41
C ASN A 234 -5.57 -23.68 18.55
N ARG A 235 -5.77 -24.97 18.83
CA ARG A 235 -6.55 -25.92 18.02
C ARG A 235 -8.05 -25.58 17.95
N GLU A 236 -8.42 -24.35 18.24
CA GLU A 236 -9.76 -23.77 18.20
C GLU A 236 -9.74 -22.43 17.48
N SER A 237 -9.39 -22.41 16.20
CA SER A 237 -9.68 -21.22 15.37
C SER A 237 -9.92 -21.65 13.94
N LYS A 238 -11.17 -22.01 13.64
CA LYS A 238 -11.76 -21.59 12.36
C LYS A 238 -11.43 -20.10 12.23
N GLY A 239 -10.97 -19.62 11.07
CA GLY A 239 -10.48 -18.24 10.83
C GLY A 239 -11.52 -17.14 11.08
N TYR A 240 -11.93 -17.02 12.34
CA TYR A 240 -13.04 -16.26 12.86
C TYR A 240 -12.46 -15.35 13.93
N ILE A 241 -12.00 -14.16 13.51
CA ILE A 241 -11.74 -13.09 14.46
C ILE A 241 -13.12 -12.56 14.83
N ASN A 242 -13.66 -13.04 15.96
CA ASN A 242 -15.03 -12.77 16.41
C ASN A 242 -15.19 -11.34 16.97
N LYS A 243 -14.64 -10.34 16.27
CA LYS A 243 -14.89 -8.90 16.49
C LYS A 243 -15.88 -8.33 15.46
N GLY A 244 -16.36 -9.16 14.52
CA GLY A 244 -17.22 -8.74 13.41
C GLY A 244 -16.51 -7.93 12.33
N TRP A 245 -15.17 -7.98 12.30
CA TRP A 245 -14.37 -7.26 11.31
C TRP A 245 -14.38 -7.97 9.97
N SER A 246 -14.40 -7.21 8.89
CA SER A 246 -14.44 -7.76 7.53
C SER A 246 -13.71 -6.86 6.55
N TYR A 247 -13.48 -7.35 5.34
CA TYR A 247 -12.99 -6.53 4.24
C TYR A 247 -13.74 -6.82 2.95
N ALA A 248 -13.77 -5.82 2.08
CA ALA A 248 -14.31 -5.94 0.73
C ALA A 248 -13.29 -5.37 -0.28
N VAL A 249 -13.00 -6.15 -1.31
CA VAL A 249 -12.24 -5.69 -2.47
C VAL A 249 -13.22 -5.41 -3.60
N ARG A 250 -13.19 -4.19 -4.12
CA ARG A 250 -14.02 -3.75 -5.24
C ARG A 250 -13.11 -3.44 -6.40
N ASN A 251 -13.03 -4.36 -7.35
CA ASN A 251 -12.43 -4.08 -8.64
C ASN A 251 -13.51 -4.11 -9.72
N LYS A 252 -13.76 -2.95 -10.33
CA LYS A 252 -14.69 -2.84 -11.48
C LYS A 252 -13.87 -2.85 -12.76
N ARG A 253 -13.09 -3.90 -13.04
CA ARG A 253 -12.49 -4.05 -14.36
C ARG A 253 -13.62 -4.05 -15.39
N THR A 254 -13.50 -3.27 -16.45
CA THR A 254 -14.32 -3.49 -17.64
C THR A 254 -13.94 -4.86 -18.16
N SER A 255 -14.82 -5.85 -17.98
CA SER A 255 -14.67 -7.12 -18.67
C SER A 255 -14.50 -6.83 -20.17
N PRO A 256 -13.56 -7.45 -20.88
CA PRO A 256 -13.67 -7.48 -22.33
C PRO A 256 -15.04 -8.11 -22.63
N GLU A 257 -15.88 -7.41 -23.40
CA GLU A 257 -16.99 -8.06 -24.07
C GLU A 257 -16.37 -9.16 -24.94
N ILE A 258 -16.69 -10.42 -24.61
CA ILE A 258 -16.37 -11.60 -25.45
C ILE A 258 -17.34 -11.60 -26.62
#